data_AF-A0A6N8HMX6-F1
#
_entry.id   AF-A0A6N8HMX6-F1
#
_cell.length_a   1.000
_cell.length_b   1.000
_cell.length_c   1.000
_cell.angle_alpha   90.00
_cell.angle_beta   90.00
_cell.angle_gamma   90.00
#
_symmetry.space_group_name_H-M   'P 1'
#
loop_
_entity.id
_entity.type
_entity.pdbx_description
1 polymer ?
#
loop_
_entity_poly.entity_id
_entity_poly.type
_entity_poly.pdbx_seq_one_letter_code
_entity_poly.pdbx_strand_id
1 'polypeptide(L)'
;MEETISLSTLKAFAEEKIHKKLLIKVMWGDQEKLTLLIVPNMKVNSFIYDEKEGYLFYNAEGKPVTYTIPCVLTEDQFTDGQVRLDGPIRIAGQPLSKEDMQVLRSK
;
A
#
# COMPACT_ATOMS: atom_id res chain seq x y z
N MET A 1 21.44 2.20 -8.23
CA MET A 1 20.66 1.07 -8.79
C MET A 1 19.32 1.16 -8.09
N GLU A 2 18.27 1.55 -8.80
CA GLU A 2 16.92 1.57 -8.21
C GLU A 2 16.52 0.12 -7.95
N GLU A 3 16.26 -0.19 -6.69
CA GLU A 3 15.84 -1.54 -6.29
C GLU A 3 14.32 -1.62 -6.41
N THR A 4 13.84 -2.50 -7.27
CA THR A 4 12.41 -2.69 -7.52
C THR A 4 11.99 -4.13 -7.26
N ILE A 5 10.73 -4.33 -6.89
CA ILE A 5 10.12 -5.65 -6.75
C ILE A 5 8.74 -5.68 -7.41
N SER A 6 8.27 -6.87 -7.79
CA SER A 6 6.91 -7.00 -8.28
C SER A 6 5.88 -6.66 -7.18
N LEU A 7 4.75 -6.08 -7.57
CA LEU A 7 3.63 -5.82 -6.65
C LEU A 7 3.12 -7.11 -5.98
N SER A 8 3.17 -8.24 -6.70
CA SER A 8 2.86 -9.56 -6.16
C SER A 8 3.83 -10.01 -5.07
N THR A 9 5.14 -9.74 -5.23
CA THR A 9 6.16 -10.05 -4.21
C THR A 9 5.92 -9.22 -2.96
N LEU A 10 5.70 -7.91 -3.12
CA LEU A 10 5.38 -7.03 -1.99
C LEU A 10 4.11 -7.47 -1.28
N LYS A 11 3.07 -7.84 -2.04
CA LYS A 11 1.83 -8.38 -1.50
C LYS A 11 2.07 -9.64 -0.68
N ALA A 12 2.80 -10.62 -1.21
CA ALA A 12 3.09 -11.86 -0.51
C ALA A 12 3.85 -11.61 0.80
N PHE A 13 4.85 -10.73 0.75
CA PHE A 13 5.59 -10.31 1.93
C PHE A 13 4.70 -9.61 2.97
N ALA A 14 3.82 -8.71 2.54
CA ALA A 14 2.87 -8.05 3.42
C ALA A 14 1.89 -9.06 4.07
N GLU A 15 1.41 -10.06 3.33
CA GLU A 15 0.57 -11.14 3.86
C GLU A 15 1.29 -11.95 4.94
N GLU A 16 2.56 -12.31 4.71
CA GLU A 16 3.42 -13.00 5.66
C GLU A 16 3.58 -12.16 6.94
N LYS A 17 3.90 -10.87 6.80
CA LYS A 17 4.19 -9.95 7.92
C LYS A 17 2.98 -9.69 8.80
N ILE A 18 1.78 -9.59 8.24
CA ILE A 18 0.55 -9.28 9.01
C ILE A 18 -0.30 -10.51 9.34
N HIS A 19 0.11 -11.69 8.86
CA HIS A 19 -0.62 -12.96 8.98
C HIS A 19 -2.07 -12.91 8.47
N LYS A 20 -2.33 -12.17 7.38
CA LYS A 20 -3.66 -12.06 6.75
C LYS A 20 -3.54 -12.06 5.24
N LYS A 21 -4.54 -12.60 4.54
CA LYS A 21 -4.66 -12.45 3.09
C LYS A 21 -4.97 -11.00 2.72
N LEU A 22 -4.41 -10.57 1.61
CA LEU A 22 -4.56 -9.22 1.06
C LEU A 22 -5.09 -9.28 -0.36
N LEU A 23 -5.80 -8.23 -0.76
CA LEU A 23 -6.26 -7.97 -2.12
C LEU A 23 -5.57 -6.70 -2.61
N ILE A 24 -5.21 -6.69 -3.89
CA ILE A 24 -4.76 -5.47 -4.57
C ILE A 24 -6.01 -4.73 -5.03
N LYS A 25 -6.14 -3.48 -4.59
CA LYS A 25 -7.20 -2.58 -5.04
C LYS A 25 -6.56 -1.31 -5.62
N VAL A 26 -6.82 -1.04 -6.89
CA VAL A 26 -6.42 0.21 -7.53
C VAL A 26 -7.58 1.20 -7.43
N MET A 27 -7.28 2.43 -7.04
CA MET A 27 -8.25 3.51 -6.92
C MET A 27 -7.74 4.76 -7.64
N TRP A 28 -8.67 5.47 -8.27
CA TRP A 28 -8.42 6.74 -8.94
C TRP A 28 -9.09 7.85 -8.14
N GLY A 29 -8.33 8.89 -7.82
CA GLY A 29 -8.84 10.18 -7.39
C GLY A 29 -8.81 11.15 -8.57
N ASP A 30 -9.03 12.43 -8.29
CA ASP A 30 -9.08 13.45 -9.34
C ASP A 30 -7.72 13.72 -9.98
N GLN A 31 -6.64 13.60 -9.21
CA GLN A 31 -5.28 13.94 -9.65
C GLN A 31 -4.26 12.82 -9.44
N GLU A 32 -4.66 11.73 -8.77
CA GLU A 32 -3.72 10.68 -8.37
C GLU A 32 -4.35 9.30 -8.44
N LYS A 33 -3.48 8.30 -8.56
CA LYS A 33 -3.82 6.89 -8.54
C LYS A 33 -3.15 6.22 -7.34
N LEU A 34 -3.93 5.51 -6.54
CA LEU A 34 -3.44 4.72 -5.43
C LEU A 34 -3.58 3.22 -5.69
N THR A 35 -2.58 2.46 -5.27
CA THR A 35 -2.64 1.01 -5.18
C THR A 35 -2.64 0.61 -3.71
N LEU A 36 -3.72 -0.02 -3.26
CA LEU A 36 -3.93 -0.42 -1.88
C LEU A 36 -3.77 -1.93 -1.74
N LEU A 37 -3.09 -2.39 -0.68
CA LEU A 37 -3.19 -3.76 -0.20
C LEU A 37 -4.19 -3.77 0.95
N ILE A 38 -5.38 -4.32 0.71
CA ILE A 38 -6.48 -4.33 1.68
C ILE A 38 -6.80 -5.75 2.15
N VAL A 39 -7.30 -5.89 3.37
CA VAL A 39 -7.87 -7.17 3.80
C VAL A 39 -9.20 -7.45 3.09
N PRO A 40 -9.59 -8.72 2.89
CA PRO A 40 -10.93 -9.08 2.44
C PRO A 40 -12.00 -8.37 3.28
N ASN A 41 -13.09 -7.97 2.62
CA ASN A 41 -14.24 -7.26 3.20
C ASN A 41 -13.99 -5.81 3.65
N MET A 42 -12.78 -5.26 3.49
CA MET A 42 -12.54 -3.84 3.75
C MET A 42 -13.24 -2.99 2.67
N LYS A 43 -14.21 -2.16 3.08
CA LYS A 43 -14.99 -1.30 2.20
C LYS A 43 -14.35 0.08 2.07
N VAL A 44 -13.38 0.20 1.17
CA VAL A 44 -12.81 1.50 0.74
C VAL A 44 -13.43 1.87 -0.60
N ASN A 45 -13.99 3.07 -0.76
CA ASN A 45 -14.68 3.50 -1.97
C ASN A 45 -14.13 4.78 -2.57
N SER A 46 -13.70 5.71 -1.73
CA SER A 46 -13.00 6.93 -2.13
C SER A 46 -11.89 7.25 -1.16
N PHE A 47 -11.03 8.17 -1.56
CA PHE A 47 -9.99 8.75 -0.71
C PHE A 47 -9.87 10.25 -1.00
N ILE A 48 -9.34 10.98 -0.03
CA ILE A 48 -8.86 12.36 -0.19
C ILE A 48 -7.47 12.44 0.45
N TYR A 49 -6.63 13.32 -0.08
CA TYR A 49 -5.37 13.67 0.55
C TYR A 49 -5.53 14.96 1.36
N ASP A 50 -5.18 14.91 2.64
CA ASP A 50 -5.07 16.07 3.53
C ASP A 50 -3.60 16.28 3.89
N GLU A 51 -3.12 17.52 3.84
CA GLU A 51 -1.70 17.82 4.08
C GLU A 51 -1.24 17.50 5.52
N LYS A 52 -2.16 17.50 6.50
CA LYS A 52 -1.85 17.23 7.92
C LYS A 52 -2.09 15.77 8.28
N GLU A 53 -3.21 15.21 7.85
CA GLU A 53 -3.64 13.86 8.23
C GLU A 53 -3.18 12.78 7.23
N GLY A 54 -2.73 13.19 6.04
CA GLY A 54 -2.39 12.30 4.93
C GLY A 54 -3.62 11.75 4.23
N TYR A 55 -3.53 10.51 3.74
CA TYR A 55 -4.63 9.85 3.03
C TYR A 55 -5.76 9.46 3.97
N LEU A 56 -6.93 10.06 3.74
CA LEU A 56 -8.19 9.74 4.40
C LEU A 56 -9.06 8.90 3.48
N PHE A 57 -9.60 7.80 3.99
CA PHE A 57 -10.35 6.83 3.20
C PHE A 57 -11.81 6.77 3.65
N TYR A 58 -12.73 6.62 2.70
CA TYR A 58 -14.17 6.59 2.97
C TYR A 58 -14.84 5.37 2.34
N ASN A 59 -15.87 4.86 2.99
CA ASN A 59 -16.70 3.79 2.46
C ASN A 59 -17.80 4.32 1.51
N ALA A 60 -18.61 3.42 0.95
CA ALA A 60 -19.70 3.77 0.03
C ALA A 60 -20.78 4.70 0.62
N GLU A 61 -20.89 4.77 1.96
CA GLU A 61 -21.82 5.65 2.66
C GLU A 61 -21.19 7.02 2.98
N GLY A 62 -19.96 7.28 2.53
CA GLY A 62 -19.21 8.49 2.85
C GLY A 62 -18.67 8.54 4.28
N LYS A 63 -18.66 7.40 5.00
CA LYS A 63 -18.10 7.33 6.36
C LYS A 63 -16.61 7.03 6.32
N PRO A 64 -15.80 7.63 7.20
CA PRO A 64 -14.39 7.32 7.32
C PRO A 64 -14.15 5.83 7.56
N VAL A 65 -13.18 5.26 6.87
CA VAL A 65 -12.67 3.91 7.12
C VAL A 65 -11.75 4.00 8.34
N THR A 66 -12.20 3.43 9.46
CA THR A 66 -11.46 3.46 10.73
C THR A 66 -10.39 2.36 10.85
N TYR A 67 -10.38 1.42 9.91
CA TYR A 67 -9.38 0.36 9.86
C TYR A 67 -8.13 0.85 9.12
N THR A 68 -6.96 0.57 9.69
CA THR A 68 -5.68 0.84 9.01
C THR A 68 -5.59 0.02 7.74
N ILE A 69 -5.35 0.71 6.61
CA ILE A 69 -5.04 0.05 5.35
C ILE A 69 -3.63 -0.55 5.44
N PRO A 70 -3.47 -1.87 5.24
CA PRO A 70 -2.18 -2.53 5.41
C PRO A 70 -1.04 -1.95 4.58
N CYS A 71 -1.28 -1.53 3.34
CA CYS A 71 -0.27 -0.82 2.56
C CYS A 71 -0.96 0.10 1.56
N VAL A 72 -0.45 1.32 1.44
CA VAL A 72 -0.88 2.34 0.48
C VAL A 72 0.34 2.67 -0.38
N LEU A 73 0.19 2.52 -1.70
CA LEU A 73 1.23 2.86 -2.66
C LEU A 73 0.73 3.96 -3.58
N THR A 74 1.49 5.03 -3.69
CA THR A 74 1.29 6.13 -4.63
C THR A 74 1.92 5.82 -5.97
N GLU A 75 1.54 6.56 -7.03
CA GLU A 75 2.00 6.30 -8.38
C GLU A 75 3.52 6.48 -8.55
N ASP A 76 4.13 7.44 -7.84
CA ASP A 76 5.58 7.70 -7.83
C ASP A 76 6.41 6.57 -7.18
N GLN A 77 5.76 5.66 -6.45
CA GLN A 77 6.40 4.46 -5.91
C GLN A 77 6.50 3.32 -6.94
N PHE A 78 6.01 3.54 -8.16
CA PHE A 78 6.16 2.59 -9.25
C PHE A 78 7.18 3.06 -10.28
N THR A 79 7.95 2.11 -10.82
CA THR A 79 8.84 2.31 -11.98
C THR A 79 8.78 1.06 -12.84
N ASP A 80 8.46 1.24 -14.11
CA ASP A 80 8.24 0.15 -15.08
C ASP A 80 7.30 -0.97 -14.58
N GLY A 81 6.24 -0.56 -13.86
CA GLY A 81 5.24 -1.47 -13.30
C GLY A 81 5.69 -2.26 -12.06
N GLN A 82 6.90 -2.00 -11.54
CA GLN A 82 7.42 -2.57 -10.32
C GLN A 82 7.41 -1.54 -9.18
N VAL A 83 7.37 -2.02 -7.94
CA VAL A 83 7.39 -1.18 -6.74
C VAL A 83 8.82 -0.87 -6.35
N ARG A 84 9.14 0.41 -6.19
CA ARG A 84 10.41 0.94 -5.72
C ARG A 84 10.60 0.71 -4.22
N LEU A 85 11.63 -0.07 -3.86
CA LEU A 85 11.96 -0.37 -2.47
C LEU A 85 12.58 0.82 -1.71
N ASP A 86 13.17 1.78 -2.43
CA ASP A 86 13.77 2.99 -1.85
C ASP A 86 12.72 4.06 -1.48
N GLY A 87 11.45 3.83 -1.81
CA GLY A 87 10.34 4.71 -1.45
C GLY A 87 9.81 4.50 -0.02
N PRO A 88 8.89 5.37 0.45
CA PRO A 88 8.32 5.32 1.79
C PRO A 88 7.25 4.21 1.93
N ILE A 89 7.60 2.95 1.63
CA ILE A 89 6.69 1.82 1.78
C ILE A 89 6.44 1.56 3.27
N ARG A 90 5.16 1.47 3.64
CA ARG A 90 4.73 1.09 4.98
C ARG A 90 3.81 -0.11 4.92
N ILE A 91 4.05 -1.10 5.78
CA ILE A 91 3.19 -2.27 5.96
C ILE A 91 2.63 -2.22 7.38
N ALA A 92 1.30 -2.25 7.50
CA ALA A 92 0.57 -2.06 8.74
C ALA A 92 1.01 -0.79 9.51
N GLY A 93 1.26 0.30 8.78
CA GLY A 93 1.71 1.58 9.35
C GLY A 93 3.19 1.62 9.73
N GLN A 94 3.94 0.52 9.61
CA GLN A 94 5.36 0.45 9.93
C GLN A 94 6.21 0.55 8.66
N PRO A 95 7.26 1.39 8.63
CA PRO A 95 8.21 1.38 7.52
C PRO A 95 8.92 0.02 7.45
N LEU A 96 9.41 -0.34 6.26
CA LEU A 96 10.23 -1.53 6.09
C LEU A 96 11.54 -1.41 6.91
N SER A 97 11.85 -2.42 7.71
CA SER A 97 13.12 -2.52 8.42
C SER A 97 14.25 -2.92 7.49
N LYS A 98 15.50 -2.86 7.97
CA LYS A 98 16.65 -3.34 7.18
C LYS A 98 16.55 -4.83 6.88
N GLU A 99 16.04 -5.60 7.82
CA GLU A 99 15.81 -7.05 7.69
C GLU A 99 14.69 -7.33 6.66
N ASP A 100 13.59 -6.57 6.70
CA ASP A 100 12.52 -6.67 5.70
C ASP A 100 13.08 -6.44 4.28
N MET A 101 13.91 -5.40 4.13
CA MET A 101 14.55 -5.06 2.87
C MET A 101 15.50 -6.16 2.39
N GLN A 102 16.25 -6.81 3.29
CA GLN A 102 17.09 -7.95 2.93
C GLN A 102 16.26 -9.14 2.45
N VAL A 103 15.15 -9.45 3.11
CA VAL A 103 14.23 -10.52 2.69
C VAL A 103 13.66 -10.21 1.32
N LEU A 104 13.18 -8.99 1.09
CA LEU A 104 12.60 -8.57 -0.18
C LEU A 104 13.62 -8.59 -1.34
N ARG A 105 14.90 -8.27 -1.07
CA ARG A 105 15.98 -8.36 -2.06
C ARG A 105 16.35 -9.79 -2.46
N SER A 106 16.01 -10.76 -1.63
CA SER A 106 16.30 -12.18 -1.87
C SER A 106 15.18 -12.94 -2.58
N LYS A 107 14.03 -12.28 -2.81
CA LYS A 107 12.85 -12.84 -3.50
C LYS A 107 12.78 -12.31 -4.93
#